data_AF-A0A4D4L024-F1
#
_entry.id   AF-A0A4D4L024-F1
#
_cell.length_a   1.000
_cell.length_b   1.000
_cell.length_c   1.000
_cell.angle_alpha   90.00
_cell.angle_beta   90.00
_cell.angle_gamma   90.00
#
_symmetry.space_group_name_H-M   'P 1'
#
loop_
_entity.id
_entity.type
_entity.pdbx_description
1 polymer ?
#
loop_
_entity_poly.entity_id
_entity_poly.type
_entity_poly.pdbx_seq_one_letter_code
_entity_poly.pdbx_strand_id
1 'polypeptide(L)'
;MVSSRLGRWAKGIVVSAAAAHATYWVWESAERWESEARQANPDAGIGAGFIEGALATLAWLTLVPLLLWAGMRLLRERDNQLLVSMGSATWIVLGTRITAADVSGVETELFLLAFTLLSGFLAMFRPATPED
;
A
#
# COMPACT_ATOMS: atom_id res chain seq x y z
N MET A 1 -10.71 -12.92 -24.85
CA MET A 1 -11.16 -11.88 -23.89
C MET A 1 -11.07 -12.31 -22.43
N VAL A 2 -11.48 -13.53 -22.05
CA VAL A 2 -11.40 -14.01 -20.65
C VAL A 2 -9.94 -14.22 -20.20
N SER A 3 -9.09 -14.82 -21.06
CA SER A 3 -7.66 -15.05 -20.76
C SER A 3 -6.88 -13.74 -20.51
N SER A 4 -7.19 -12.65 -21.23
CA SER A 4 -6.53 -11.36 -21.01
C SER A 4 -6.99 -10.67 -19.72
N ARG A 5 -8.25 -10.85 -19.31
CA ARG A 5 -8.75 -10.35 -18.02
C ARG A 5 -8.17 -11.13 -16.83
N LEU A 6 -8.11 -12.46 -16.92
CA LEU A 6 -7.51 -13.31 -15.89
C LEU A 6 -6.02 -13.03 -15.73
N GLY A 7 -5.27 -12.87 -16.83
CA GLY A 7 -3.85 -12.52 -16.76
C GLY A 7 -3.61 -11.18 -16.07
N ARG A 8 -4.44 -10.17 -16.36
CA ARG A 8 -4.35 -8.85 -15.74
C ARG A 8 -4.81 -8.84 -14.27
N TRP A 9 -5.83 -9.61 -13.93
CA TRP A 9 -6.26 -9.85 -12.55
C TRP A 9 -5.14 -10.46 -11.71
N ALA A 10 -4.48 -11.51 -12.21
CA ALA A 10 -3.35 -12.15 -11.53
C ALA A 10 -2.18 -11.18 -11.34
N LYS A 11 -1.84 -10.38 -12.35
CA LYS A 11 -0.82 -9.32 -12.23
C LYS A 11 -1.19 -8.30 -11.16
N GLY A 12 -2.45 -7.86 -11.12
CA GLY A 12 -2.97 -6.95 -10.10
C GLY A 12 -2.80 -7.53 -8.69
N ILE A 13 -3.18 -8.79 -8.48
CA ILE A 13 -2.97 -9.49 -7.19
C ILE A 13 -1.50 -9.51 -6.81
N VAL A 14 -0.61 -9.95 -7.70
CA VAL A 14 0.82 -10.08 -7.40
C VAL A 14 1.44 -8.72 -7.05
N VAL A 15 1.15 -7.69 -7.85
CA VAL A 15 1.67 -6.33 -7.61
C VAL A 15 1.14 -5.76 -6.30
N SER A 16 -0.17 -5.91 -6.04
CA SER A 16 -0.78 -5.36 -4.83
C SER A 16 -0.35 -6.08 -3.57
N ALA A 17 -0.18 -7.41 -3.61
CA ALA A 17 0.38 -8.16 -2.49
C ALA A 17 1.80 -7.69 -2.18
N ALA A 18 2.66 -7.59 -3.19
CA ALA A 18 4.03 -7.12 -3.03
C ALA A 18 4.09 -5.67 -2.51
N ALA A 19 3.24 -4.78 -3.05
CA ALA A 19 3.17 -3.40 -2.62
C ALA A 19 2.73 -3.26 -1.16
N ALA A 20 1.71 -4.01 -0.76
CA ALA A 20 1.16 -3.97 0.60
C ALA A 20 2.19 -4.49 1.62
N HIS A 21 2.83 -5.63 1.35
CA HIS A 21 3.85 -6.19 2.24
C HIS A 21 5.10 -5.31 2.32
N ALA A 22 5.58 -4.77 1.19
CA ALA A 22 6.72 -3.86 1.19
C ALA A 22 6.43 -2.61 2.02
N THR A 23 5.23 -2.04 1.89
CA THR A 23 4.84 -0.86 2.67
C THR A 23 4.68 -1.18 4.15
N TYR A 24 4.10 -2.34 4.47
CA TYR A 24 3.99 -2.82 5.85
C TYR A 24 5.36 -3.03 6.50
N TRP A 25 6.33 -3.64 5.80
CA TRP A 25 7.69 -3.80 6.31
C TRP A 25 8.42 -2.49 6.51
N VAL A 26 8.25 -1.53 5.59
CA VAL A 26 8.82 -0.19 5.75
C VAL A 26 8.23 0.50 6.98
N TRP A 27 6.92 0.38 7.19
CA TRP A 27 6.25 0.90 8.39
C TRP A 27 6.79 0.26 9.68
N GLU A 28 6.80 -1.08 9.74
CA GLU A 28 7.28 -1.82 10.91
C GLU A 28 8.74 -1.50 11.23
N SER A 29 9.57 -1.33 10.20
CA SER A 29 10.97 -0.92 10.36
C SER A 29 11.09 0.51 10.91
N ALA A 30 10.23 1.43 10.46
CA ALA A 30 10.20 2.80 10.95
C ALA A 30 9.75 2.87 12.43
N GLU A 31 8.72 2.11 12.82
CA GLU A 31 8.28 2.04 14.23
C GLU A 31 9.37 1.45 15.14
N ARG A 32 10.05 0.38 14.70
CA ARG A 32 11.18 -0.19 15.45
C ARG A 32 12.29 0.83 15.63
N TRP A 33 12.65 1.54 14.56
CA TRP A 33 13.68 2.58 14.61
C TRP A 33 13.30 3.73 15.54
N GLU A 34 12.04 4.19 15.50
CA GLU A 34 11.54 5.22 16.41
C GLU A 34 11.58 4.75 17.88
N SER A 35 11.16 3.51 18.15
CA SER A 35 11.20 2.91 19.48
C SER A 35 12.63 2.82 20.03
N GLU A 36 13.58 2.35 19.21
CA GLU A 36 15.00 2.30 19.55
C GLU A 36 15.59 3.69 19.81
N ALA A 37 15.24 4.68 18.99
CA ALA A 37 15.68 6.06 19.16
C ALA A 37 15.15 6.69 20.47
N ARG A 38 13.88 6.45 20.80
CA ARG A 38 13.27 6.91 22.07
C ARG A 38 13.90 6.25 23.30
N GLN A 39 14.24 4.96 23.22
CA GLN A 39 14.95 4.27 24.30
C GLN A 39 16.38 4.80 24.49
N ALA A 40 17.08 5.10 23.40
CA ALA A 40 18.44 5.61 23.43
C ALA A 40 18.55 7.06 23.93
N ASN A 41 17.52 7.89 23.69
CA ASN A 41 17.50 9.27 24.16
C ASN A 41 16.07 9.73 24.54
N PRO A 42 15.63 9.42 25.78
CA PRO A 42 14.27 9.74 26.25
C PRO A 42 14.00 11.25 26.37
N ASP A 43 15.06 12.07 26.42
CA ASP A 43 14.96 13.53 26.59
C ASP A 43 15.04 14.30 25.27
N ALA A 44 15.11 13.62 24.12
CA ALA A 44 15.36 14.23 22.79
C ALA A 44 14.30 15.25 22.30
N GLY A 45 13.19 15.43 23.02
CA GLY A 45 12.19 16.46 22.74
C GLY A 45 11.50 16.32 21.38
N ILE A 46 10.81 17.39 20.96
CA ILE A 46 9.89 17.43 19.80
C ILE A 46 10.63 17.44 18.43
N GLY A 47 11.97 17.60 18.40
CA GLY A 47 12.72 17.88 17.16
C GLY A 47 13.03 16.68 16.26
N ALA A 48 13.47 15.56 16.84
CA ALA A 48 13.91 14.35 16.11
C ALA A 48 12.88 13.21 16.12
N GLY A 49 11.70 13.43 16.70
CA GLY A 49 10.55 12.51 16.55
C GLY A 49 9.55 12.99 15.52
N PHE A 50 9.43 14.31 15.34
CA PHE A 50 8.43 14.91 14.47
C PHE A 50 8.79 14.81 12.98
N ILE A 51 10.05 15.07 12.62
CA ILE A 51 10.49 15.02 11.22
C ILE A 51 10.49 13.57 10.72
N GLU A 52 10.95 12.66 11.56
CA GLU A 52 11.00 11.21 11.36
C GLU A 52 9.58 10.64 11.22
N GLY A 53 8.67 11.02 12.11
CA GLY A 53 7.25 10.64 12.02
C GLY A 53 6.54 11.20 10.78
N ALA A 54 6.86 12.44 10.38
CA ALA A 54 6.32 13.06 9.17
C ALA A 54 6.85 12.37 7.90
N LEU A 55 8.14 12.05 7.85
CA LEU A 55 8.74 11.30 6.75
C LEU A 55 8.21 9.86 6.68
N ALA A 56 8.05 9.19 7.82
CA ALA A 56 7.45 7.85 7.87
C ALA A 56 5.99 7.87 7.36
N THR A 57 5.21 8.87 7.77
CA THR A 57 3.83 9.06 7.30
C THR A 57 3.78 9.34 5.80
N LEU A 58 4.64 10.24 5.29
CA LEU A 58 4.71 10.54 3.87
C LEU A 58 5.16 9.33 3.04
N ALA A 59 6.17 8.60 3.51
CA ALA A 59 6.63 7.37 2.87
C ALA A 59 5.49 6.35 2.82
N TRP A 60 4.81 6.12 3.94
CA TRP A 60 3.69 5.20 4.04
C TRP A 60 2.50 5.57 3.13
N LEU A 61 2.15 6.86 3.03
CA LEU A 61 1.08 7.36 2.17
C LEU A 61 1.41 7.24 0.67
N THR A 62 2.69 7.38 0.31
CA THR A 62 3.12 7.46 -1.08
C THR A 62 3.60 6.12 -1.65
N LEU A 63 4.07 5.19 -0.81
CA LEU A 63 4.68 3.94 -1.27
C LEU A 63 3.70 3.08 -2.07
N VAL A 64 2.50 2.84 -1.55
CA VAL A 64 1.49 2.01 -2.23
C VAL A 64 1.08 2.57 -3.59
N PRO A 65 0.67 3.85 -3.75
CA PRO A 65 0.34 4.39 -5.07
C PRO A 65 1.50 4.23 -6.06
N LEU A 66 2.72 4.51 -5.62
CA LEU A 66 3.92 4.39 -6.45
C LEU A 66 4.19 2.94 -6.86
N LEU A 67 4.13 2.00 -5.92
CA LEU A 67 4.37 0.58 -6.18
C LEU A 67 3.28 -0.04 -7.06
N LEU A 68 2.01 0.32 -6.85
CA LEU A 68 0.91 -0.12 -7.71
C LEU A 68 1.10 0.40 -9.15
N TRP A 69 1.42 1.69 -9.29
CA TRP A 69 1.65 2.30 -10.59
C TRP A 69 2.87 1.70 -11.30
N ALA A 70 4.02 1.66 -10.62
CA ALA A 70 5.28 1.18 -11.17
C ALA A 70 5.22 -0.33 -11.45
N GLY A 71 4.68 -1.13 -10.54
CA GLY A 71 4.56 -2.58 -10.70
C GLY A 71 3.71 -2.96 -11.90
N MET A 72 2.56 -2.32 -12.08
CA MET A 72 1.73 -2.56 -13.26
C MET A 72 2.39 -2.06 -14.54
N ARG A 73 3.13 -0.95 -14.48
CA ARG A 73 3.89 -0.43 -15.63
C ARG A 73 5.01 -1.38 -16.06
N LEU A 74 5.71 -1.98 -15.10
CA LEU A 74 6.74 -3.00 -15.32
C LEU A 74 6.16 -4.25 -16.02
N LEU A 75 4.94 -4.63 -15.64
CA LEU A 75 4.19 -5.73 -16.27
C LEU A 75 3.51 -5.34 -17.60
N ARG A 76 3.87 -4.18 -18.15
CA ARG A 76 3.39 -3.59 -19.41
C ARG A 76 1.88 -3.32 -19.44
N GLU A 77 1.23 -3.24 -18.29
CA GLU A 77 -0.19 -2.87 -18.19
C GLU A 77 -0.33 -1.34 -18.19
N ARG A 78 -1.27 -0.83 -19.00
CA ARG A 78 -1.66 0.60 -19.04
C ARG A 78 -3.09 0.76 -18.54
N ASP A 79 -3.51 2.01 -18.31
CA ASP A 79 -4.88 2.36 -17.89
C ASP A 79 -5.28 1.75 -16.54
N ASN A 80 -4.37 1.83 -15.56
CA ASN A 80 -4.58 1.33 -14.20
C ASN A 80 -4.96 2.44 -13.22
N GLN A 81 -5.55 3.54 -13.72
CA GLN A 81 -5.86 4.71 -12.90
C GLN A 81 -6.84 4.37 -11.77
N LEU A 82 -7.86 3.54 -12.04
CA LEU A 82 -8.81 3.06 -11.02
C LEU A 82 -8.12 2.23 -9.93
N LEU A 83 -7.21 1.32 -10.32
CA LEU A 83 -6.40 0.55 -9.38
C LEU A 83 -5.55 1.47 -8.50
N VAL A 84 -4.84 2.43 -9.12
CA VAL A 84 -3.97 3.34 -8.37
C VAL A 84 -4.79 4.24 -7.46
N SER A 85 -5.89 4.84 -7.92
CA SER A 85 -6.68 5.77 -7.12
C SER A 85 -7.47 5.06 -6.01
N MET A 86 -8.31 4.08 -6.37
CA MET A 86 -9.11 3.36 -5.38
C MET A 86 -8.27 2.46 -4.49
N GLY A 87 -7.22 1.82 -5.03
CA GLY A 87 -6.27 1.07 -4.23
C GLY A 87 -5.57 1.96 -3.20
N SER A 88 -5.12 3.15 -3.58
CA SER A 88 -4.52 4.10 -2.61
C SER A 88 -5.52 4.56 -1.55
N ALA A 89 -6.76 4.85 -1.94
CA ALA A 89 -7.81 5.22 -0.97
C ALA A 89 -8.10 4.08 0.02
N THR A 90 -8.22 2.84 -0.47
CA THR A 90 -8.38 1.66 0.38
C THR A 90 -7.18 1.46 1.29
N TRP A 91 -5.96 1.64 0.79
CA TRP A 91 -4.74 1.54 1.60
C TRP A 91 -4.75 2.52 2.77
N ILE A 92 -5.10 3.79 2.53
CA ILE A 92 -5.17 4.79 3.60
C ILE A 92 -6.19 4.37 4.67
N VAL A 93 -7.36 3.88 4.26
CA VAL A 93 -8.41 3.43 5.20
C VAL A 93 -7.99 2.19 5.97
N LEU A 94 -7.45 1.16 5.31
CA LEU A 94 -7.00 -0.06 5.98
C LEU A 94 -5.79 0.22 6.87
N GLY A 95 -4.84 0.96 6.34
CA GLY A 95 -3.61 1.32 7.03
C GLY A 95 -3.90 2.08 8.32
N THR A 96 -4.76 3.09 8.29
CA THR A 96 -5.17 3.81 9.52
C THR A 96 -5.85 2.90 10.55
N ARG A 97 -6.56 1.85 10.12
CA ARG A 97 -7.15 0.85 11.04
C ARG A 97 -6.08 -0.05 11.65
N ILE A 98 -5.12 -0.50 10.84
CA ILE A 98 -4.00 -1.34 11.30
C ILE A 98 -3.14 -0.58 12.32
N THR A 99 -2.90 0.72 12.10
CA THR A 99 -2.07 1.52 13.01
C THR A 99 -2.81 2.01 14.26
N ALA A 100 -4.14 2.17 14.20
CA ALA A 100 -4.92 2.74 15.30
C ALA A 100 -5.51 1.68 16.25
N ALA A 101 -5.72 0.45 15.77
CA ALA A 101 -6.14 -0.65 16.61
C ALA A 101 -4.92 -1.53 16.93
N ASP A 102 -4.89 -2.12 18.12
CA ASP A 102 -3.92 -3.16 18.49
C ASP A 102 -4.26 -4.45 17.74
N VAL A 103 -4.14 -4.39 16.41
CA VAL A 103 -4.57 -5.41 15.47
C VAL A 103 -3.59 -6.57 15.53
N SER A 104 -4.10 -7.78 15.71
CA SER A 104 -3.25 -8.97 15.73
C SER A 104 -2.56 -9.20 14.38
N GLY A 105 -1.45 -9.94 14.38
CA GLY A 105 -0.76 -10.29 13.12
C GLY A 105 -1.67 -11.00 12.11
N VAL A 106 -2.60 -11.85 12.58
CA VAL A 106 -3.57 -12.54 11.73
C VAL A 106 -4.55 -11.56 11.09
N GLU A 107 -5.07 -10.60 11.84
CA GLU A 107 -5.98 -9.59 11.30
C GLU A 107 -5.27 -8.66 10.30
N THR A 108 -4.00 -8.33 10.54
CA THR A 108 -3.16 -7.60 9.59
C THR A 108 -3.05 -8.36 8.27
N GLU A 109 -2.71 -9.64 8.30
CA GLU A 109 -2.66 -10.50 7.10
C GLU A 109 -4.01 -10.58 6.38
N LEU A 110 -5.12 -10.66 7.13
CA LEU A 110 -6.46 -10.63 6.54
C LEU A 110 -6.77 -9.30 5.83
N PHE A 111 -6.33 -8.17 6.39
CA PHE A 111 -6.46 -6.87 5.74
C PHE A 111 -5.61 -6.77 4.47
N LEU A 112 -4.36 -7.26 4.51
CA LEU A 112 -3.48 -7.30 3.34
C LEU A 112 -4.04 -8.21 2.23
N LEU A 113 -4.65 -9.34 2.61
CA LEU A 113 -5.34 -10.25 1.69
C LEU A 113 -6.55 -9.56 1.05
N ALA A 114 -7.42 -8.95 1.87
CA ALA A 114 -8.59 -8.21 1.38
C ALA A 114 -8.18 -7.08 0.42
N PHE A 115 -7.14 -6.32 0.78
CA PHE A 115 -6.55 -5.29 -0.07
C PHE A 115 -6.09 -5.83 -1.42
N THR A 116 -5.39 -6.97 -1.40
CA THR A 116 -4.86 -7.63 -2.58
C THR A 116 -5.97 -8.11 -3.50
N LEU A 117 -7.01 -8.74 -2.95
CA LEU A 117 -8.16 -9.23 -3.72
C LEU A 117 -8.95 -8.08 -4.34
N LEU A 118 -9.21 -7.00 -3.58
CA LEU A 118 -9.87 -5.81 -4.09
C LEU A 118 -9.05 -5.16 -5.20
N SER A 119 -7.75 -5.03 -5.02
CA SER A 119 -6.86 -4.42 -6.01
C SER A 119 -6.76 -5.28 -7.29
N GLY A 120 -6.68 -6.60 -7.16
CA GLY A 120 -6.81 -7.52 -8.29
C GLY A 120 -8.12 -7.32 -9.05
N PHE A 121 -9.23 -7.15 -8.33
CA PHE A 121 -10.53 -6.84 -8.92
C PHE A 121 -10.53 -5.49 -9.65
N LEU A 122 -10.01 -4.43 -9.02
CA LEU A 122 -9.88 -3.10 -9.62
C LEU A 122 -9.00 -3.11 -10.88
N ALA A 123 -7.96 -3.94 -10.91
CA ALA A 123 -7.10 -4.11 -12.08
C ALA A 123 -7.88 -4.61 -13.30
N MET A 124 -9.01 -5.28 -13.15
CA MET A 124 -9.81 -5.76 -14.30
C MET A 124 -10.53 -4.64 -15.04
N PHE A 125 -10.75 -3.47 -14.42
CA PHE A 125 -11.46 -2.38 -15.06
C PHE A 125 -10.56 -1.62 -16.03
N ARG A 126 -11.10 -1.35 -17.22
CA ARG A 126 -10.58 -0.36 -18.14
C ARG A 126 -11.59 0.79 -18.24
N PRO A 127 -11.14 2.05 -18.28
CA PRO A 127 -12.03 3.12 -18.71
C PRO A 127 -12.51 2.78 -20.12
N ALA A 128 -13.84 2.78 -20.33
CA ALA A 128 -14.40 2.73 -21.67
C ALA A 128 -13.99 4.02 -22.37
N THR A 129 -13.29 3.92 -23.51
CA THR A 129 -13.14 5.07 -24.40
C THR A 129 -14.53 5.49 -24.83
N PRO A 130 -14.91 6.78 -24.72
CA PRO A 130 -16.12 7.27 -25.37
C PRO A 130 -16.04 6.85 -26.84
N GLU A 131 -17.06 6.14 -27.32
CA GLU A 131 -17.21 5.91 -28.75
C GLU A 131 -17.52 7.27 -29.39
N ASP A 132 -16.64 7.70 -30.30
CA ASP A 132 -16.85 8.87 -31.18
C ASP A 132 -17.89 8.54 -32.27
#